data_AF-A0A2N8ZJZ6-F1
#
_entry.id   AF-A0A2N8ZJZ6-F1
#
_cell.length_a   1.000
_cell.length_b   1.000
_cell.length_c   1.000
_cell.angle_alpha   90.00
_cell.angle_beta   90.00
_cell.angle_gamma   90.00
#
_symmetry.space_group_name_H-M   'P 1'
#
loop_
_entity.id
_entity.type
_entity.pdbx_description
1 polymer ?
#
loop_
_entity_poly.entity_id
_entity_poly.type
_entity_poly.pdbx_seq_one_letter_code
_entity_poly.pdbx_strand_id
1 'polypeptide(L)'
;MWKEFIKMSDDDQFVIALMPNNQMVETTFSEVGIERALDDIGASALFVDEKAIQSFVAAAKGSKKEAFQGIKVAYRKNAVVEISLEDNDMLAKMTVHGACGGRGLRGSEIVEALTKGHVKKGINKLALKKVLAMSKRVPANESFVQAVAVGQNPKDGKDAQFIPLVPDVSSRILKPQEVNNITHKVDMRNLGETITVAEHEELMRRVPATKGTAGYTVTGKSIPPKPGTDKLIKEGKGTKISKQDPNLLLASVSGMPIIKDNSVEVDNALCLKKVDVSTGHIKFKGCVVITGDIEPGMKVLATGSIMVGGFIESADVQAHGDITAAKGIIGRPIHEGEEVAT
;
A
#
# COMPACT_ATOMS: atom_id res chain seq x y z
N MET A 1 38.43 -53.38 -0.57
CA MET A 1 37.40 -54.39 -0.84
C MET A 1 36.54 -54.02 -2.04
N TRP A 2 35.79 -52.90 -2.03
CA TRP A 2 34.95 -52.50 -3.18
C TRP A 2 35.69 -52.34 -4.54
N LYS A 3 37.00 -52.05 -4.54
CA LYS A 3 37.82 -51.87 -5.74
C LYS A 3 37.86 -53.08 -6.70
N GLU A 4 37.70 -54.29 -6.18
CA GLU A 4 37.66 -55.53 -6.99
C GLU A 4 36.26 -55.86 -7.51
N PHE A 5 35.24 -55.23 -6.94
CA PHE A 5 33.83 -55.50 -7.22
C PHE A 5 33.18 -54.43 -8.07
N ILE A 6 33.88 -53.36 -8.42
CA ILE A 6 33.33 -52.24 -9.16
C ILE A 6 34.08 -52.10 -10.48
N LYS A 7 33.33 -52.04 -11.58
CA LYS A 7 33.86 -51.76 -12.91
C LYS A 7 33.10 -50.60 -13.54
N MET A 8 33.83 -49.65 -14.10
CA MET A 8 33.25 -48.61 -14.95
C MET A 8 32.80 -49.21 -16.28
N SER A 9 31.62 -48.83 -16.76
CA SER A 9 31.15 -49.22 -18.09
C SER A 9 32.06 -48.65 -19.17
N ASP A 10 32.22 -49.37 -20.28
CA ASP A 10 33.09 -48.98 -21.40
C ASP A 10 32.73 -47.61 -22.02
N ASP A 11 31.50 -47.12 -21.81
CA ASP A 11 31.02 -45.81 -22.28
C ASP A 11 31.15 -44.68 -21.22
N ASP A 12 31.78 -44.96 -20.07
CA ASP A 12 31.95 -44.04 -18.93
C ASP A 12 30.64 -43.47 -18.34
N GLN A 13 29.49 -44.05 -18.68
CA GLN A 13 28.17 -43.53 -18.29
C GLN A 13 27.65 -44.06 -16.95
N PHE A 14 28.06 -45.26 -16.57
CA PHE A 14 27.61 -45.91 -15.34
C PHE A 14 28.67 -46.86 -14.80
N VAL A 15 28.54 -47.18 -13.53
CA VAL A 15 29.42 -48.05 -12.77
C VAL A 15 28.61 -49.26 -12.34
N ILE A 16 29.13 -50.45 -12.66
CA ILE A 16 28.51 -51.73 -12.33
C ILE A 16 29.29 -52.33 -11.17
N ALA A 17 28.57 -52.75 -10.13
CA ALA A 17 29.10 -53.64 -9.12
C ALA A 17 28.92 -55.08 -9.61
N LEU A 18 30.01 -55.80 -9.83
CA LEU A 18 30.05 -57.16 -10.34
C LEU A 18 30.96 -58.01 -9.43
N MET A 19 30.46 -59.17 -9.03
CA MET A 19 31.23 -60.14 -8.28
C MET A 19 32.07 -61.02 -9.24
N PRO A 20 33.42 -61.05 -9.11
CA PRO A 20 34.24 -61.96 -9.90
C PRO A 20 33.85 -63.42 -9.64
N ASN A 21 33.77 -64.22 -10.70
CA ASN A 21 33.53 -65.65 -10.56
C ASN A 21 34.65 -66.23 -9.69
N ASN A 22 34.26 -66.86 -8.57
CA ASN A 22 35.11 -67.60 -7.62
C ASN A 22 35.66 -66.85 -6.38
N GLN A 23 35.10 -65.70 -5.99
CA GLN A 23 35.36 -65.08 -4.68
C GLN A 23 34.17 -65.27 -3.72
N MET A 24 34.40 -65.47 -2.42
CA MET A 24 33.37 -65.34 -1.38
C MET A 24 33.52 -63.99 -0.70
N VAL A 25 32.41 -63.29 -0.48
CA VAL A 25 32.42 -61.99 0.19
C VAL A 25 32.43 -62.20 1.70
N GLU A 26 33.37 -61.58 2.42
CA GLU A 26 33.44 -61.66 3.88
C GLU A 26 32.17 -61.08 4.54
N THR A 27 31.79 -61.63 5.69
CA THR A 27 30.55 -61.28 6.44
C THR A 27 30.48 -59.80 6.84
N THR A 28 31.63 -59.12 6.88
CA THR A 28 31.83 -57.71 7.20
C THR A 28 31.61 -56.74 6.03
N PHE A 29 31.37 -57.25 4.81
CA PHE A 29 31.15 -56.41 3.64
C PHE A 29 29.85 -55.60 3.78
N SER A 30 29.96 -54.29 3.57
CA SER A 30 28.88 -53.31 3.77
C SER A 30 29.04 -52.16 2.79
N GLU A 31 28.08 -51.23 2.82
CA GLU A 31 28.08 -49.98 2.02
C GLU A 31 29.30 -49.09 2.31
N VAL A 32 29.98 -49.32 3.44
CA VAL A 32 31.14 -48.56 3.88
C VAL A 32 32.33 -48.74 2.93
N GLY A 33 32.83 -47.63 2.41
CA GLY A 33 34.00 -47.61 1.52
C GLY A 33 33.69 -47.58 0.02
N ILE A 34 32.41 -47.54 -0.37
CA ILE A 34 32.05 -47.40 -1.79
C ILE A 34 32.46 -46.04 -2.36
N GLU A 35 32.33 -44.96 -1.59
CA GLU A 35 32.76 -43.62 -2.01
C GLU A 35 34.26 -43.57 -2.33
N ARG A 36 35.09 -44.20 -1.50
CA ARG A 36 36.54 -44.32 -1.73
C ARG A 36 36.85 -45.16 -2.97
N ALA A 37 36.08 -46.23 -3.20
CA ALA A 37 36.26 -47.07 -4.38
C ALA A 37 35.78 -46.39 -5.67
N LEU A 38 34.76 -45.53 -5.59
CA LEU A 38 34.33 -44.67 -6.70
C LEU A 38 35.36 -43.58 -7.00
N ASP A 39 35.99 -43.01 -5.98
CA ASP A 39 37.08 -42.04 -6.15
C ASP A 39 38.33 -42.67 -6.81
N ASP A 40 38.68 -43.89 -6.38
CA ASP A 40 39.78 -44.68 -6.96
C ASP A 40 39.64 -44.96 -8.46
N ILE A 41 38.40 -45.04 -8.97
CA ILE A 41 38.11 -45.24 -10.40
C ILE A 41 37.77 -43.93 -11.14
N GLY A 42 37.95 -42.77 -10.49
CA GLY A 42 37.65 -41.45 -11.06
C GLY A 42 36.16 -41.16 -11.25
N ALA A 43 35.29 -41.90 -10.55
CA ALA A 43 33.82 -41.84 -10.67
C ALA A 43 33.14 -41.12 -9.49
N SER A 44 33.88 -40.36 -8.68
CA SER A 44 33.36 -39.63 -7.51
C SER A 44 32.30 -38.56 -7.87
N ALA A 45 32.23 -38.15 -9.13
CA ALA A 45 31.21 -37.23 -9.63
C ALA A 45 29.87 -37.89 -10.01
N LEU A 46 29.77 -39.23 -10.04
CA LEU A 46 28.54 -39.94 -10.44
C LEU A 46 27.48 -39.95 -9.33
N PHE A 47 26.22 -40.06 -9.71
CA PHE A 47 25.13 -40.25 -8.75
C PHE A 47 25.16 -41.68 -8.24
N VAL A 48 25.23 -41.85 -6.92
CA VAL A 48 25.30 -43.14 -6.24
C VAL A 48 23.89 -43.58 -5.86
N ASP A 49 23.47 -44.77 -6.30
CA ASP A 49 22.16 -45.33 -5.96
C ASP A 49 22.27 -46.25 -4.73
N GLU A 50 21.96 -45.70 -3.56
CA GLU A 50 22.01 -46.41 -2.27
C GLU A 50 21.15 -47.69 -2.27
N LYS A 51 20.00 -47.69 -2.96
CA LYS A 51 19.13 -48.87 -3.04
C LYS A 51 19.74 -49.97 -3.89
N ALA A 52 20.42 -49.59 -4.97
CA ALA A 52 21.13 -50.53 -5.82
C ALA A 52 22.32 -51.15 -5.07
N ILE A 53 23.01 -50.36 -4.23
CA ILE A 53 24.12 -50.84 -3.40
C ILE A 53 23.62 -51.82 -2.34
N GLN A 54 22.53 -51.50 -1.65
CA GLN A 54 21.89 -52.41 -0.68
C GLN A 54 21.48 -53.73 -1.33
N SER A 55 20.89 -53.64 -2.52
CA SER A 55 20.50 -54.81 -3.31
C SER A 55 21.72 -55.65 -3.71
N PHE A 56 22.82 -55.00 -4.10
CA PHE A 56 24.08 -55.70 -4.41
C PHE A 56 24.71 -56.36 -3.19
N VAL A 57 24.82 -55.66 -2.06
CA VAL A 57 25.38 -56.21 -0.82
C VAL A 57 24.56 -57.43 -0.35
N ALA A 58 23.23 -57.36 -0.43
CA ALA A 58 22.35 -58.48 -0.09
C ALA A 58 22.50 -59.67 -1.06
N ALA A 59 22.57 -59.40 -2.37
CA ALA A 59 22.77 -60.42 -3.40
C ALA A 59 24.15 -61.10 -3.30
N ALA A 60 25.19 -60.32 -2.97
CA ALA A 60 26.56 -60.80 -2.80
C ALA A 60 26.72 -61.70 -1.56
N LYS A 61 26.11 -61.32 -0.42
CA LYS A 61 26.07 -62.16 0.79
C LYS A 61 25.27 -63.46 0.58
N GLY A 62 24.20 -63.39 -0.22
CA GLY A 62 23.34 -64.53 -0.54
C GLY A 62 23.84 -65.41 -1.69
N SER A 63 25.01 -65.13 -2.29
CA SER A 63 25.52 -65.81 -3.50
C SER A 63 24.48 -65.94 -4.63
N LYS A 64 23.66 -64.90 -4.81
CA LYS A 64 22.58 -64.88 -5.81
C LYS A 64 23.14 -64.56 -7.21
N LYS A 65 22.50 -65.12 -8.24
CA LYS A 65 22.88 -64.91 -9.66
C LYS A 65 22.97 -63.42 -10.06
N GLU A 66 22.18 -62.56 -9.43
CA GLU A 66 22.12 -61.11 -9.67
C GLU A 66 23.46 -60.39 -9.36
N ALA A 67 24.20 -60.85 -8.34
CA ALA A 67 25.50 -60.26 -8.00
C ALA A 67 26.59 -60.57 -9.05
N PHE A 68 26.46 -61.71 -9.75
CA PHE A 68 27.35 -62.12 -10.84
C PHE A 68 26.96 -61.51 -12.19
N GLN A 69 25.69 -61.12 -12.36
CA GLN A 69 25.20 -60.44 -13.58
C GLN A 69 25.56 -58.95 -13.61
N GLY A 70 25.82 -58.36 -12.43
CA GLY A 70 26.24 -56.97 -12.30
C GLY A 70 25.07 -56.03 -12.05
N ILE A 71 25.17 -55.20 -11.00
CA ILE A 71 24.15 -54.23 -10.61
C ILE A 71 24.69 -52.83 -10.86
N LYS A 72 23.90 -51.96 -11.50
CA LYS A 72 24.28 -50.56 -11.72
C LYS A 72 24.20 -49.80 -10.41
N VAL A 73 25.35 -49.41 -9.85
CA VAL A 73 25.46 -48.79 -8.52
C VAL A 73 25.70 -47.28 -8.59
N ALA A 74 26.26 -46.78 -9.69
CA ALA A 74 26.35 -45.35 -9.93
C ALA A 74 26.15 -45.01 -11.41
N TYR A 75 25.60 -43.84 -11.72
CA TYR A 75 25.36 -43.41 -13.10
C TYR A 75 25.42 -41.88 -13.26
N ARG A 76 25.65 -41.41 -14.49
CA ARG A 76 25.63 -39.98 -14.82
C ARG A 76 24.20 -39.45 -14.76
N LYS A 77 23.99 -38.40 -13.99
CA LYS A 77 22.70 -37.70 -13.90
C LYS A 77 22.89 -36.25 -14.32
N ASN A 78 22.12 -35.80 -15.31
CA ASN A 78 22.11 -34.41 -15.72
C ASN A 78 21.47 -33.54 -14.62
N ALA A 79 21.77 -32.24 -14.64
CA ALA A 79 21.09 -31.30 -13.77
C ALA A 79 19.58 -31.35 -14.04
N VAL A 80 18.79 -31.37 -12.97
CA VAL A 80 17.33 -31.40 -13.06
C VAL A 80 16.79 -30.13 -12.42
N VAL A 81 15.67 -29.65 -12.93
CA VAL A 81 15.00 -28.48 -12.41
C VAL A 81 13.57 -28.82 -11.99
N GLU A 82 13.19 -28.35 -10.82
CA GLU A 82 11.84 -28.46 -10.29
C GLU A 82 11.30 -27.07 -9.98
N ILE A 83 9.98 -26.90 -10.10
CA ILE A 83 9.30 -25.65 -9.78
C ILE A 83 8.37 -25.89 -8.61
N SER A 84 8.53 -25.09 -7.57
CA SER A 84 7.57 -24.98 -6.47
C SER A 84 6.84 -23.64 -6.56
N LEU A 85 5.53 -23.69 -6.35
CA LEU A 85 4.69 -22.51 -6.21
C LEU A 85 4.47 -22.28 -4.71
N GLU A 86 4.78 -21.07 -4.26
CA GLU A 86 4.59 -20.63 -2.89
C GLU A 86 3.65 -19.42 -2.86
N ASP A 87 3.16 -19.08 -1.66
CA ASP A 87 2.30 -17.92 -1.42
C ASP A 87 1.02 -17.90 -2.29
N ASN A 88 0.29 -19.02 -2.36
CA ASN A 88 -0.92 -19.15 -3.17
C ASN A 88 -0.72 -18.80 -4.66
N ASP A 89 0.29 -19.40 -5.30
CA ASP A 89 0.68 -19.14 -6.70
C ASP A 89 1.23 -17.70 -6.93
N MET A 90 1.62 -16.96 -5.89
CA MET A 90 2.20 -15.62 -6.05
C MET A 90 3.70 -15.64 -6.33
N LEU A 91 4.38 -16.74 -6.00
CA LEU A 91 5.81 -16.83 -6.16
C LEU A 91 6.18 -18.20 -6.73
N ALA A 92 6.89 -18.21 -7.87
CA ALA A 92 7.43 -19.43 -8.45
C ALA A 92 8.93 -19.50 -8.17
N LYS A 93 9.35 -20.49 -7.39
CA LYS A 93 10.75 -20.82 -7.18
C LYS A 93 11.15 -21.96 -8.08
N MET A 94 12.38 -21.89 -8.53
CA MET A 94 13.01 -22.91 -9.34
C MET A 94 14.17 -23.49 -8.54
N THR A 95 14.08 -24.78 -8.27
CA THR A 95 15.10 -25.56 -7.57
C THR A 95 15.90 -26.32 -8.61
N VAL A 96 17.19 -26.00 -8.69
CA VAL A 96 18.14 -26.66 -9.59
C VAL A 96 18.93 -27.66 -8.78
N HIS A 97 18.84 -28.94 -9.14
CA HIS A 97 19.70 -29.98 -8.63
C HIS A 97 20.95 -30.08 -9.52
N GLY A 98 22.13 -30.05 -8.90
CA GLY A 98 23.41 -30.16 -9.61
C GLY A 98 23.51 -31.43 -10.45
N ALA A 99 24.30 -31.38 -11.53
CA ALA A 99 24.57 -32.56 -12.34
C ALA A 99 25.59 -33.45 -11.64
N CYS A 100 25.34 -34.76 -11.60
CA CYS A 100 26.28 -35.75 -11.11
C CYS A 100 26.96 -36.41 -12.32
N GLY A 101 28.09 -35.86 -12.76
CA GLY A 101 28.86 -36.34 -13.92
C GLY A 101 28.19 -36.10 -15.27
N GLY A 102 27.01 -35.48 -15.27
CA GLY A 102 26.25 -35.10 -16.45
C GLY A 102 26.45 -33.64 -16.87
N ARG A 103 25.54 -33.14 -17.72
CA ARG A 103 25.53 -31.74 -18.19
C ARG A 103 24.66 -30.84 -17.31
N GLY A 104 24.95 -29.54 -17.34
CA GLY A 104 24.06 -28.50 -16.81
C GLY A 104 22.79 -28.29 -17.65
N LEU A 105 21.86 -27.48 -17.14
CA LEU A 105 20.54 -27.26 -17.75
C LEU A 105 20.61 -26.52 -19.09
N ARG A 106 19.70 -26.87 -20.01
CA ARG A 106 19.44 -26.16 -21.26
C ARG A 106 18.25 -25.21 -21.13
N GLY A 107 18.22 -24.17 -21.96
CA GLY A 107 17.09 -23.23 -22.01
C GLY A 107 15.75 -23.90 -22.31
N SER A 108 15.75 -24.96 -23.13
CA SER A 108 14.55 -25.76 -23.42
C SER A 108 13.99 -26.46 -22.18
N GLU A 109 14.85 -27.03 -21.34
CA GLU A 109 14.46 -27.75 -20.12
C GLU A 109 13.86 -26.78 -19.08
N ILE A 110 14.37 -25.54 -19.03
CA ILE A 110 13.80 -24.47 -18.18
C ILE A 110 12.41 -24.05 -18.66
N VAL A 111 12.21 -23.89 -19.97
CA VAL A 111 10.91 -23.52 -20.54
C VAL A 111 9.89 -24.65 -20.35
N GLU A 112 10.31 -25.90 -20.52
CA GLU A 112 9.48 -27.08 -20.27
C GLU A 112 9.07 -27.15 -18.79
N ALA A 113 10.01 -26.92 -17.86
CA ALA A 113 9.72 -26.86 -16.44
C ALA A 113 8.73 -25.74 -16.09
N LEU A 114 8.91 -24.52 -16.64
CA LEU A 114 7.96 -23.41 -16.46
C LEU A 114 6.56 -23.75 -16.97
N THR A 115 6.47 -24.43 -18.11
CA THR A 115 5.21 -24.86 -18.71
C THR A 115 4.53 -25.92 -17.84
N LYS A 116 5.29 -26.91 -17.37
CA LYS A 116 4.82 -27.98 -16.46
C LYS A 116 4.38 -27.42 -15.11
N GLY A 117 5.07 -26.40 -14.60
CA GLY A 117 4.71 -25.65 -13.39
C GLY A 117 3.61 -24.61 -13.59
N HIS A 118 3.00 -24.53 -14.78
CA HIS A 118 1.95 -23.58 -15.14
C HIS A 118 2.30 -22.10 -14.95
N VAL A 119 3.59 -21.74 -14.99
CA VAL A 119 4.06 -20.35 -14.83
C VAL A 119 3.88 -19.59 -16.15
N LYS A 120 2.91 -18.68 -16.21
CA LYS A 120 2.54 -17.93 -17.43
C LYS A 120 2.92 -16.45 -17.35
N LYS A 121 2.90 -15.84 -16.16
CA LYS A 121 3.11 -14.40 -15.97
C LYS A 121 4.16 -14.13 -14.89
N GLY A 122 4.74 -12.94 -14.93
CA GLY A 122 5.69 -12.48 -13.91
C GLY A 122 7.11 -13.04 -14.03
N ILE A 123 7.46 -13.68 -15.15
CA ILE A 123 8.76 -14.33 -15.35
C ILE A 123 9.89 -13.29 -15.43
N ASN A 124 10.88 -13.42 -14.56
CA ASN A 124 12.06 -12.58 -14.53
C ASN A 124 13.19 -13.16 -15.40
N LYS A 125 13.45 -12.52 -16.54
CA LYS A 125 14.51 -12.94 -17.49
C LYS A 125 15.91 -12.98 -16.87
N LEU A 126 16.21 -12.08 -15.93
CA LEU A 126 17.51 -12.05 -15.26
C LEU A 126 17.66 -13.24 -14.29
N ALA A 127 16.58 -13.60 -13.60
CA ALA A 127 16.57 -14.76 -12.71
C ALA A 127 16.80 -16.07 -13.50
N LEU A 128 16.19 -16.21 -14.68
CA LEU A 128 16.41 -17.37 -15.55
C LEU A 128 17.87 -17.47 -16.04
N LYS A 129 18.49 -16.34 -16.40
CA LYS A 129 19.92 -16.31 -16.78
C LYS A 129 20.81 -16.75 -15.61
N LYS A 130 20.49 -16.31 -14.39
CA LYS A 130 21.21 -16.74 -13.17
C LYS A 130 21.06 -18.24 -12.94
N VAL A 131 19.83 -18.78 -13.06
CA VAL A 131 19.57 -20.23 -12.95
C VAL A 131 20.41 -21.02 -13.96
N LEU A 132 20.46 -20.58 -15.23
CA LEU A 132 21.23 -21.25 -16.26
C LEU A 132 22.75 -21.20 -15.97
N ALA A 133 23.26 -20.05 -15.51
CA ALA A 133 24.67 -19.92 -15.12
C ALA A 133 25.02 -20.78 -13.90
N MET A 134 24.14 -20.81 -12.89
CA MET A 134 24.34 -21.58 -11.67
C MET A 134 24.21 -23.09 -11.92
N SER A 135 23.37 -23.52 -12.86
CA SER A 135 23.23 -24.96 -13.19
C SER A 135 24.52 -25.66 -13.60
N LYS A 136 25.54 -24.90 -14.05
CA LYS A 136 26.87 -25.41 -14.40
C LYS A 136 27.87 -25.40 -13.24
N ARG A 137 27.53 -24.70 -12.16
CA ARG A 137 28.39 -24.43 -11.00
C ARG A 137 27.91 -25.11 -9.72
N VAL A 138 26.64 -25.50 -9.65
CA VAL A 138 26.09 -26.24 -8.51
C VAL A 138 26.78 -27.60 -8.42
N PRO A 139 27.41 -27.93 -7.28
CA PRO A 139 28.04 -29.22 -7.04
C PRO A 139 27.05 -30.38 -7.13
N ALA A 140 27.56 -31.59 -7.35
CA ALA A 140 26.76 -32.80 -7.24
C ALA A 140 26.12 -32.89 -5.84
N ASN A 141 24.86 -33.35 -5.77
CA ASN A 141 24.05 -33.46 -4.55
C ASN A 141 23.70 -32.15 -3.83
N GLU A 142 24.04 -30.97 -4.39
CA GLU A 142 23.53 -29.69 -3.89
C GLU A 142 22.34 -29.19 -4.72
N SER A 143 21.51 -28.35 -4.09
CA SER A 143 20.40 -27.68 -4.74
C SER A 143 20.48 -26.17 -4.60
N PHE A 144 20.25 -25.47 -5.70
CA PHE A 144 20.16 -24.00 -5.73
C PHE A 144 18.72 -23.57 -5.98
N VAL A 145 18.19 -22.71 -5.12
CA VAL A 145 16.81 -22.22 -5.21
C VAL A 145 16.80 -20.75 -5.62
N GLN A 146 16.01 -20.41 -6.64
CA GLN A 146 15.87 -19.04 -7.12
C GLN A 146 14.42 -18.72 -7.47
N ALA A 147 13.92 -17.58 -7.00
CA ALA A 147 12.64 -17.04 -7.46
C ALA A 147 12.74 -16.61 -8.93
N VAL A 148 11.92 -17.21 -9.79
CA VAL A 148 11.95 -17.01 -11.25
C VAL A 148 10.72 -16.28 -11.77
N ALA A 149 9.61 -16.32 -11.05
CA ALA A 149 8.44 -15.51 -11.36
C ALA A 149 7.76 -14.99 -10.10
N VAL A 150 7.21 -13.78 -10.19
CA VAL A 150 6.49 -13.11 -9.10
C VAL A 150 5.18 -12.56 -9.66
N GLY A 151 4.09 -12.91 -8.99
CA GLY A 151 2.75 -12.38 -9.26
C GLY A 151 2.65 -10.92 -8.84
N GLN A 152 1.60 -10.26 -9.30
CA GLN A 152 1.31 -8.88 -8.93
C GLN A 152 0.10 -8.86 -8.00
N ASN A 153 0.28 -8.32 -6.79
CA ASN A 153 -0.84 -8.13 -5.86
C ASN A 153 -1.85 -7.14 -6.44
N PRO A 154 -3.16 -7.34 -6.20
CA PRO A 154 -4.15 -6.35 -6.55
C PRO A 154 -3.89 -5.06 -5.79
N LYS A 155 -4.26 -3.93 -6.38
CA LYS A 155 -4.31 -2.64 -5.67
C LYS A 155 -5.75 -2.32 -5.40
N ASP A 156 -6.09 -2.22 -4.12
CA ASP A 156 -7.44 -1.86 -3.72
C ASP A 156 -7.81 -0.46 -4.20
N GLY A 157 -9.10 -0.29 -4.43
CA GLY A 157 -9.71 1.00 -4.70
C GLY A 157 -9.64 1.90 -3.48
N LYS A 158 -9.53 3.19 -3.73
CA LYS A 158 -9.71 4.23 -2.73
C LYS A 158 -11.19 4.60 -2.61
N ASP A 159 -11.67 4.75 -1.39
CA ASP A 159 -13.01 5.25 -1.09
C ASP A 159 -13.21 6.67 -1.61
N ALA A 160 -14.48 7.05 -1.79
CA ALA A 160 -14.82 8.43 -2.12
C ALA A 160 -14.39 9.37 -0.98
N GLN A 161 -13.71 10.45 -1.34
CA GLN A 161 -13.24 11.45 -0.38
C GLN A 161 -13.99 12.77 -0.57
N PHE A 162 -14.27 13.45 0.53
CA PHE A 162 -14.91 14.77 0.54
C PHE A 162 -13.91 15.78 1.06
N ILE A 163 -13.40 16.61 0.15
CA ILE A 163 -12.38 17.61 0.46
C ILE A 163 -13.09 18.94 0.69
N PRO A 164 -13.10 19.48 1.92
CA PRO A 164 -13.60 20.83 2.15
C PRO A 164 -12.66 21.83 1.47
N LEU A 165 -13.22 22.79 0.76
CA LEU A 165 -12.50 23.88 0.09
C LEU A 165 -12.50 25.16 0.93
N VAL A 166 -13.28 25.17 2.01
CA VAL A 166 -13.43 26.28 2.94
C VAL A 166 -12.82 25.92 4.30
N PRO A 167 -12.25 26.90 5.02
CA PRO A 167 -11.69 26.66 6.34
C PRO A 167 -12.78 26.30 7.35
N ASP A 168 -12.44 25.43 8.30
CA ASP A 168 -13.35 25.06 9.38
C ASP A 168 -13.47 26.18 10.41
N VAL A 169 -14.69 26.62 10.68
CA VAL A 169 -15.02 27.64 11.68
C VAL A 169 -14.55 27.23 13.08
N SER A 170 -14.55 25.93 13.39
CA SER A 170 -14.09 25.40 14.69
C SER A 170 -12.59 25.60 14.92
N SER A 171 -11.83 25.72 13.82
CA SER A 171 -10.38 25.93 13.84
C SER A 171 -9.97 27.41 13.94
N ARG A 172 -10.94 28.33 14.10
CA ARG A 172 -10.67 29.77 14.20
C ARG A 172 -9.78 30.06 15.40
N ILE A 173 -8.57 30.52 15.12
CA ILE A 173 -7.64 31.03 16.11
C ILE A 173 -7.92 32.53 16.30
N LEU A 174 -8.50 32.91 17.45
CA LEU A 174 -8.69 34.32 17.82
C LEU A 174 -7.33 34.94 18.15
N LYS A 175 -6.82 35.78 17.25
CA LYS A 175 -5.55 36.50 17.43
C LYS A 175 -5.75 37.99 17.12
N PRO A 176 -5.29 38.90 17.99
CA PRO A 176 -5.25 40.33 17.72
C PRO A 176 -4.58 40.63 16.38
N GLN A 177 -5.17 41.52 15.60
CA GLN A 177 -4.66 41.94 14.29
C GLN A 177 -3.87 43.24 14.39
N GLU A 178 -2.82 43.37 13.59
CA GLU A 178 -2.09 44.64 13.46
C GLU A 178 -2.95 45.66 12.72
N VAL A 179 -3.01 46.89 13.24
CA VAL A 179 -3.75 48.01 12.65
C VAL A 179 -2.98 48.62 11.49
N ASN A 180 -1.65 48.60 11.55
CA ASN A 180 -0.80 49.24 10.56
C ASN A 180 0.63 48.67 10.59
N ASN A 181 1.14 48.23 9.44
CA ASN A 181 2.47 47.62 9.30
C ASN A 181 3.63 48.59 9.59
N ILE A 182 3.35 49.90 9.67
CA ILE A 182 4.36 50.95 9.87
C ILE A 182 4.50 51.34 11.35
N THR A 183 3.42 51.28 12.14
CA THR A 183 3.42 51.71 13.55
C THR A 183 3.38 50.53 14.54
N HIS A 184 3.25 49.29 14.05
CA HIS A 184 3.11 48.06 14.83
C HIS A 184 2.03 48.14 15.94
N LYS A 185 1.05 49.03 15.80
CA LYS A 185 -0.04 49.16 16.76
C LYS A 185 -1.00 48.00 16.55
N VAL A 186 -1.14 47.15 17.57
CA VAL A 186 -2.04 45.98 17.54
C VAL A 186 -3.40 46.37 18.11
N ASP A 187 -4.48 46.05 17.39
CA ASP A 187 -5.83 46.18 17.92
C ASP A 187 -6.21 44.90 18.66
N MET A 188 -6.15 44.99 19.99
CA MET A 188 -6.48 43.90 20.90
C MET A 188 -7.96 43.48 20.82
N ARG A 189 -8.83 44.26 20.15
CA ARG A 189 -10.26 43.97 19.95
C ARG A 189 -10.57 43.40 18.57
N ASN A 190 -9.64 43.48 17.62
CA ASN A 190 -9.80 42.87 16.30
C ASN A 190 -9.20 41.46 16.30
N LEU A 191 -10.05 40.44 16.45
CA LEU A 191 -9.64 39.05 16.60
C LEU A 191 -9.64 38.27 15.27
N GLY A 192 -9.68 38.97 14.12
CA GLY A 192 -9.71 38.39 12.78
C GLY A 192 -11.12 38.28 12.17
N GLU A 193 -11.19 38.09 10.86
CA GLU A 193 -12.45 38.06 10.11
C GLU A 193 -13.23 36.76 10.32
N THR A 194 -14.55 36.86 10.45
CA THR A 194 -15.43 35.69 10.54
C THR A 194 -15.34 34.89 9.25
N ILE A 195 -15.07 33.58 9.37
CA ILE A 195 -15.05 32.67 8.23
C ILE A 195 -16.45 32.69 7.61
N THR A 196 -16.54 33.26 6.43
CA THR A 196 -17.79 33.42 5.67
C THR A 196 -17.54 33.12 4.21
N VAL A 197 -18.57 32.58 3.57
CA VAL A 197 -18.59 32.24 2.15
C VAL A 197 -19.60 33.12 1.43
N ALA A 198 -19.32 33.45 0.17
CA ALA A 198 -20.25 34.13 -0.71
C ALA A 198 -21.18 33.14 -1.41
N GLU A 199 -22.30 33.64 -1.91
CA GLU A 199 -23.16 32.86 -2.80
C GLU A 199 -22.36 32.39 -4.04
N HIS A 200 -22.58 31.13 -4.44
CA HIS A 200 -21.89 30.42 -5.53
C HIS A 200 -20.41 30.08 -5.29
N GLU A 201 -19.88 30.34 -4.09
CA GLU A 201 -18.53 29.91 -3.71
C GLU A 201 -18.42 28.38 -3.62
N GLU A 202 -17.26 27.81 -3.97
CA GLU A 202 -16.99 26.38 -3.88
C GLU A 202 -16.76 25.96 -2.43
N LEU A 203 -17.56 25.03 -1.91
CA LEU A 203 -17.53 24.65 -0.50
C LEU A 203 -16.82 23.31 -0.27
N MET A 204 -17.09 22.34 -1.13
CA MET A 204 -16.58 20.99 -0.97
C MET A 204 -16.52 20.28 -2.32
N ARG A 205 -15.44 19.52 -2.53
CA ARG A 205 -15.25 18.70 -3.72
C ARG A 205 -15.19 17.23 -3.35
N ARG A 206 -15.98 16.43 -4.06
CA ARG A 206 -15.94 14.97 -4.00
C ARG A 206 -14.87 14.44 -4.95
N VAL A 207 -14.01 13.58 -4.44
CA VAL A 207 -13.14 12.72 -5.24
C VAL A 207 -13.82 11.35 -5.34
N PRO A 208 -14.28 10.92 -6.52
CA PRO A 208 -14.99 9.65 -6.68
C PRO A 208 -14.16 8.44 -6.23
N ALA A 209 -14.84 7.39 -5.78
CA ALA A 209 -14.18 6.14 -5.46
C ALA A 209 -13.54 5.51 -6.70
N THR A 210 -12.44 4.78 -6.49
CA THR A 210 -11.75 4.05 -7.56
C THR A 210 -12.01 2.55 -7.44
N LYS A 211 -12.04 1.85 -8.57
CA LYS A 211 -12.32 0.39 -8.61
C LYS A 211 -11.12 -0.48 -8.21
N GLY A 212 -9.94 0.12 -8.01
CA GLY A 212 -8.68 -0.58 -7.85
C GLY A 212 -8.17 -1.17 -9.17
N THR A 213 -7.01 -1.84 -9.11
CA THR A 213 -6.42 -2.55 -10.26
C THR A 213 -6.25 -4.02 -9.93
N ALA A 214 -6.73 -4.90 -10.82
CA ALA A 214 -6.60 -6.34 -10.64
C ALA A 214 -5.13 -6.78 -10.60
N GLY A 215 -4.84 -7.68 -9.67
CA GLY A 215 -3.58 -8.40 -9.59
C GLY A 215 -3.61 -9.65 -10.45
N TYR A 216 -2.48 -10.37 -10.50
CA TYR A 216 -2.42 -11.69 -11.11
C TYR A 216 -1.41 -12.59 -10.40
N THR A 217 -1.71 -13.88 -10.30
CA THR A 217 -0.77 -14.90 -9.85
C THR A 217 0.25 -15.22 -10.95
N VAL A 218 1.33 -15.94 -10.61
CA VAL A 218 2.31 -16.42 -11.62
C VAL A 218 1.67 -17.40 -12.61
N THR A 219 0.61 -18.09 -12.20
CA THR A 219 -0.20 -18.99 -13.03
C THR A 219 -1.14 -18.26 -13.99
N GLY A 220 -1.27 -16.93 -13.83
CA GLY A 220 -2.10 -16.08 -14.68
C GLY A 220 -3.56 -15.95 -14.22
N LYS A 221 -3.90 -16.44 -13.03
CA LYS A 221 -5.23 -16.23 -12.42
C LYS A 221 -5.32 -14.76 -12.01
N SER A 222 -6.43 -14.11 -12.34
CA SER A 222 -6.69 -12.72 -11.95
C SER A 222 -7.11 -12.66 -10.49
N ILE A 223 -6.53 -11.73 -9.73
CA ILE A 223 -6.92 -11.47 -8.33
C ILE A 223 -7.75 -10.18 -8.32
N PRO A 224 -9.05 -10.24 -8.00
CA PRO A 224 -9.90 -9.06 -7.99
C PRO A 224 -9.46 -8.07 -6.89
N PRO A 225 -9.43 -6.76 -7.16
CA PRO A 225 -9.21 -5.77 -6.12
C PRO A 225 -10.50 -5.56 -5.30
N LYS A 226 -10.37 -5.04 -4.08
CA LYS A 226 -11.53 -4.52 -3.36
C LYS A 226 -11.87 -3.14 -3.92
N PRO A 227 -13.08 -2.91 -4.49
CA PRO A 227 -13.47 -1.59 -4.95
C PRO A 227 -13.64 -0.65 -3.75
N GLY A 228 -13.28 0.61 -3.93
CA GLY A 228 -13.56 1.64 -2.93
C GLY A 228 -15.06 1.85 -2.75
N THR A 229 -15.46 2.25 -1.55
CA THR A 229 -16.84 2.59 -1.22
C THR A 229 -17.18 3.94 -1.83
N ASP A 230 -18.15 3.95 -2.75
CA ASP A 230 -18.64 5.20 -3.32
C ASP A 230 -19.74 5.81 -2.44
N LYS A 231 -19.64 7.11 -2.20
CA LYS A 231 -20.66 7.91 -1.51
C LYS A 231 -20.88 9.18 -2.30
N LEU A 232 -22.14 9.58 -2.47
CA LEU A 232 -22.49 10.83 -3.12
C LEU A 232 -22.36 12.00 -2.15
N ILE A 233 -22.01 13.17 -2.71
CA ILE A 233 -22.10 14.43 -1.98
C ILE A 233 -23.58 14.76 -1.77
N LYS A 234 -23.93 15.29 -0.61
CA LYS A 234 -25.30 15.69 -0.29
C LYS A 234 -25.42 17.19 -0.27
N GLU A 235 -26.59 17.67 -0.67
CA GLU A 235 -26.99 19.05 -0.45
C GLU A 235 -27.38 19.24 1.01
N GLY A 236 -26.88 20.33 1.59
CA GLY A 236 -27.24 20.78 2.92
C GLY A 236 -28.07 22.06 2.86
N LYS A 237 -28.48 22.55 4.02
CA LYS A 237 -29.12 23.86 4.12
C LYS A 237 -28.17 24.94 3.56
N GLY A 238 -28.68 25.79 2.67
CA GLY A 238 -27.89 26.89 2.10
C GLY A 238 -26.84 26.47 1.08
N THR A 239 -26.84 25.21 0.62
CA THR A 239 -25.91 24.71 -0.41
C THR A 239 -26.65 24.05 -1.56
N LYS A 240 -25.96 23.85 -2.69
CA LYS A 240 -26.47 23.19 -3.89
C LYS A 240 -25.35 22.48 -4.63
N ILE A 241 -25.65 21.37 -5.29
CA ILE A 241 -24.69 20.70 -6.17
C ILE A 241 -24.57 21.51 -7.47
N SER A 242 -23.36 21.64 -8.00
CA SER A 242 -23.13 22.32 -9.28
C SER A 242 -23.84 21.58 -10.41
N LYS A 243 -24.54 22.34 -11.28
CA LYS A 243 -25.19 21.80 -12.48
C LYS A 243 -24.19 21.29 -13.52
N GLN A 244 -22.95 21.80 -13.48
CA GLN A 244 -21.89 21.44 -14.43
C GLN A 244 -21.01 20.31 -13.91
N ASP A 245 -20.84 20.19 -12.58
CA ASP A 245 -20.01 19.17 -11.94
C ASP A 245 -20.76 18.54 -10.74
N PRO A 246 -21.24 17.29 -10.84
CA PRO A 246 -21.96 16.63 -9.75
C PRO A 246 -21.08 16.31 -8.53
N ASN A 247 -19.76 16.54 -8.63
CA ASN A 247 -18.83 16.35 -7.53
C ASN A 247 -18.51 17.65 -6.78
N LEU A 248 -19.11 18.77 -7.17
CA LEU A 248 -18.84 20.07 -6.58
C LEU A 248 -20.08 20.59 -5.84
N LEU A 249 -19.90 20.92 -4.56
CA LEU A 249 -20.91 21.59 -3.74
C LEU A 249 -20.62 23.08 -3.69
N LEU A 250 -21.63 23.87 -4.02
CA LEU A 250 -21.59 25.32 -4.05
C LEU A 250 -22.48 25.91 -2.96
N ALA A 251 -22.15 27.12 -2.52
CA ALA A 251 -23.04 27.92 -1.70
C ALA A 251 -24.27 28.40 -2.50
N SER A 252 -25.45 28.24 -1.91
CA SER A 252 -26.69 28.83 -2.42
C SER A 252 -27.00 30.18 -1.78
N VAL A 253 -26.40 30.46 -0.62
CA VAL A 253 -26.54 31.71 0.12
C VAL A 253 -25.18 32.11 0.70
N SER A 254 -24.99 33.40 1.00
CA SER A 254 -23.81 33.84 1.75
C SER A 254 -23.99 33.55 3.24
N GLY A 255 -22.90 33.25 3.95
CA GLY A 255 -22.98 32.99 5.40
C GLY A 255 -21.81 32.19 5.96
N MET A 256 -22.04 31.54 7.09
CA MET A 256 -21.05 30.72 7.80
C MET A 256 -21.11 29.26 7.33
N PRO A 257 -20.00 28.67 6.83
CA PRO A 257 -19.98 27.27 6.44
C PRO A 257 -19.86 26.34 7.66
N ILE A 258 -20.69 25.31 7.72
CA ILE A 258 -20.66 24.22 8.70
C ILE A 258 -20.36 22.93 7.95
N ILE A 259 -19.15 22.39 8.15
CA ILE A 259 -18.67 21.20 7.45
C ILE A 259 -19.23 19.96 8.15
N LYS A 260 -19.85 19.05 7.38
CA LYS A 260 -20.30 17.71 7.80
C LYS A 260 -19.57 16.64 6.97
N ASP A 261 -19.75 15.37 7.32
CA ASP A 261 -19.02 14.24 6.70
C ASP A 261 -19.09 14.20 5.16
N ASN A 262 -20.26 14.46 4.57
CA ASN A 262 -20.45 14.40 3.11
C ASN A 262 -21.28 15.57 2.56
N SER A 263 -21.32 16.68 3.31
CA SER A 263 -22.10 17.88 2.99
C SER A 263 -21.48 19.09 3.68
N VAL A 264 -21.78 20.27 3.17
CA VAL A 264 -21.60 21.54 3.88
C VAL A 264 -22.95 22.21 3.99
N GLU A 265 -23.20 22.85 5.12
CA GLU A 265 -24.35 23.73 5.33
C GLU A 265 -23.86 25.16 5.43
N VAL A 266 -24.65 26.12 4.95
CA VAL A 266 -24.34 27.55 5.09
C VAL A 266 -25.48 28.22 5.83
N ASP A 267 -25.16 28.76 7.00
CA ASP A 267 -26.08 29.56 7.80
C ASP A 267 -25.86 31.05 7.53
N ASN A 268 -26.90 31.72 7.04
CA ASN A 268 -26.90 33.16 6.75
C ASN A 268 -27.15 34.02 8.01
N ALA A 269 -27.22 33.42 9.20
CA ALA A 269 -27.43 34.14 10.45
C ALA A 269 -26.34 33.77 11.45
N LEU A 270 -25.61 34.79 11.92
CA LEU A 270 -24.64 34.65 13.01
C LEU A 270 -25.32 34.98 14.33
N CYS A 271 -25.49 33.97 15.20
CA CYS A 271 -26.09 34.15 16.52
C CYS A 271 -25.01 34.27 17.60
N LEU A 272 -24.96 35.42 18.29
CA LEU A 272 -24.03 35.69 19.39
C LEU A 272 -24.80 36.03 20.66
N LYS A 273 -24.23 35.69 21.83
CA LYS A 273 -24.86 36.02 23.11
C LYS A 273 -24.68 37.49 23.48
N LYS A 274 -23.50 38.04 23.24
CA LYS A 274 -23.12 39.44 23.46
C LYS A 274 -21.93 39.76 22.56
N VAL A 275 -21.68 41.04 22.34
CA VAL A 275 -20.47 41.50 21.65
C VAL A 275 -19.64 42.34 22.63
N ASP A 276 -18.49 41.80 23.04
CA ASP A 276 -17.58 42.37 24.02
C ASP A 276 -16.12 42.24 23.56
N VAL A 277 -15.18 42.60 24.44
CA VAL A 277 -13.74 42.46 24.17
C VAL A 277 -13.33 41.00 23.90
N SER A 278 -14.07 40.02 24.44
CA SER A 278 -13.77 38.59 24.25
C SER A 278 -14.21 38.07 22.87
N THR A 279 -15.32 38.58 22.33
CA THR A 279 -15.75 38.27 20.96
C THR A 279 -15.02 39.10 19.92
N GLY A 280 -14.60 40.31 20.30
CA GLY A 280 -13.99 41.28 19.42
C GLY A 280 -14.95 41.90 18.42
N HIS A 281 -14.41 42.63 17.46
CA HIS A 281 -15.17 43.21 16.36
C HIS A 281 -15.74 42.14 15.43
N ILE A 282 -16.98 42.34 14.98
CA ILE A 282 -17.71 41.40 14.15
C ILE A 282 -17.83 41.98 12.74
N LYS A 283 -17.38 41.20 11.75
CA LYS A 283 -17.64 41.43 10.33
C LYS A 283 -18.26 40.17 9.76
N PHE A 284 -19.49 40.24 9.27
CA PHE A 284 -20.23 39.07 8.82
C PHE A 284 -20.98 39.31 7.51
N LYS A 285 -20.84 38.39 6.55
CA LYS A 285 -21.58 38.39 5.29
C LYS A 285 -22.93 37.67 5.47
N GLY A 286 -23.88 38.35 6.08
CA GLY A 286 -25.22 37.84 6.35
C GLY A 286 -25.93 38.62 7.46
N CYS A 287 -26.96 38.04 8.05
CA CYS A 287 -27.65 38.62 9.20
C CYS A 287 -26.90 38.33 10.50
N VAL A 288 -26.93 39.26 11.45
CA VAL A 288 -26.32 39.09 12.78
C VAL A 288 -27.41 39.22 13.84
N VAL A 289 -27.52 38.22 14.71
CA VAL A 289 -28.48 38.18 15.81
C VAL A 289 -27.70 38.13 17.12
N ILE A 290 -27.83 39.18 17.93
CA ILE A 290 -27.17 39.32 19.22
C ILE A 290 -28.26 39.25 20.28
N THR A 291 -28.29 38.20 21.10
CA THR A 291 -29.38 38.03 22.08
C THR A 291 -29.24 38.94 23.30
N GLY A 292 -28.04 39.43 23.56
CA GLY A 292 -27.69 40.32 24.68
C GLY A 292 -27.23 41.69 24.17
N ASP A 293 -26.26 42.27 24.88
CA ASP A 293 -25.83 43.65 24.67
C ASP A 293 -24.59 43.76 23.75
N ILE A 294 -24.40 44.94 23.15
CA ILE A 294 -23.16 45.32 22.45
C ILE A 294 -22.42 46.34 23.34
N GLU A 295 -21.22 45.96 23.80
CA GLU A 295 -20.42 46.78 24.71
C GLU A 295 -19.79 48.01 24.01
N PRO A 296 -19.46 49.06 24.79
CA PRO A 296 -18.81 50.28 24.30
C PRO A 296 -17.54 50.06 23.48
N GLY A 297 -17.48 50.73 22.33
CA GLY A 297 -16.31 50.72 21.44
C GLY A 297 -16.15 49.43 20.63
N MET A 298 -17.19 48.61 20.50
CA MET A 298 -17.24 47.48 19.57
C MET A 298 -17.71 47.92 18.18
N LYS A 299 -17.22 47.23 17.14
CA LYS A 299 -17.64 47.40 15.75
C LYS A 299 -18.37 46.15 15.27
N VAL A 300 -19.58 46.30 14.73
CA VAL A 300 -20.39 45.21 14.16
C VAL A 300 -20.83 45.61 12.77
N LEU A 301 -20.27 44.96 11.75
CA LEU A 301 -20.58 45.17 10.34
C LEU A 301 -21.25 43.93 9.74
N ALA A 302 -22.42 44.11 9.13
CA ALA A 302 -23.19 43.05 8.49
C ALA A 302 -23.69 43.47 7.11
N THR A 303 -23.66 42.55 6.14
CA THR A 303 -24.30 42.77 4.84
C THR A 303 -25.80 42.48 4.84
N GLY A 304 -26.31 41.81 5.88
CA GLY A 304 -27.75 41.59 6.11
C GLY A 304 -28.31 42.53 7.17
N SER A 305 -29.37 42.09 7.87
CA SER A 305 -29.95 42.81 8.99
C SER A 305 -29.24 42.47 10.31
N ILE A 306 -29.19 43.43 11.24
CA ILE A 306 -28.65 43.26 12.59
C ILE A 306 -29.79 43.35 13.60
N MET A 307 -29.95 42.32 14.42
CA MET A 307 -30.94 42.29 15.51
C MET A 307 -30.21 42.20 16.85
N VAL A 308 -30.50 43.13 17.76
CA VAL A 308 -29.93 43.18 19.11
C VAL A 308 -31.06 43.05 20.13
N GLY A 309 -31.05 42.00 20.92
CA GLY A 309 -32.01 41.73 21.99
C GLY A 309 -31.77 42.58 23.26
N GLY A 310 -30.56 43.12 23.41
CA GLY A 310 -30.14 43.96 24.52
C GLY A 310 -30.01 45.44 24.18
N PHE A 311 -29.09 46.12 24.88
CA PHE A 311 -28.71 47.50 24.64
C PHE A 311 -27.56 47.60 23.64
N ILE A 312 -27.54 48.68 22.86
CA ILE A 312 -26.38 49.08 22.06
C ILE A 312 -25.74 50.27 22.76
N GLU A 313 -24.56 50.07 23.36
CA GLU A 313 -23.88 51.10 24.15
C GLU A 313 -22.66 51.62 23.40
N SER A 314 -22.66 52.89 22.96
CA SER A 314 -21.50 53.58 22.35
C SER A 314 -20.68 52.71 21.38
N ALA A 315 -21.36 51.98 20.49
CA ALA A 315 -20.78 51.02 19.55
C ALA A 315 -21.05 51.46 18.09
N ASP A 316 -20.21 51.00 17.17
CA ASP A 316 -20.32 51.25 15.73
C ASP A 316 -21.02 50.05 15.07
N VAL A 317 -22.29 50.23 14.71
CA VAL A 317 -23.15 49.17 14.16
C VAL A 317 -23.59 49.58 12.76
N GLN A 318 -23.16 48.81 11.76
CA GLN A 318 -23.42 49.08 10.34
C GLN A 318 -24.04 47.85 9.68
N ALA A 319 -25.23 48.03 9.11
CA ALA A 319 -25.95 47.01 8.36
C ALA A 319 -26.32 47.54 6.98
N HIS A 320 -26.36 46.67 5.97
CA HIS A 320 -26.99 47.02 4.68
C HIS A 320 -28.51 46.83 4.74
N GLY A 321 -28.99 45.91 5.58
CA GLY A 321 -30.42 45.74 5.89
C GLY A 321 -30.85 46.61 7.07
N ASP A 322 -31.81 46.09 7.84
CA ASP A 322 -32.35 46.80 9.01
C ASP A 322 -31.48 46.60 10.27
N ILE A 323 -31.44 47.62 11.12
CA ILE A 323 -30.87 47.52 12.48
C ILE A 323 -32.02 47.63 13.49
N THR A 324 -32.25 46.56 14.25
CA THR A 324 -33.30 46.50 15.27
C THR A 324 -32.69 46.32 16.65
N ALA A 325 -32.94 47.26 17.55
CA ALA A 325 -32.60 47.14 18.97
C ALA A 325 -33.89 46.92 19.79
N ALA A 326 -33.97 45.81 20.52
CA ALA A 326 -35.17 45.45 21.28
C ALA A 326 -35.34 46.29 22.56
N LYS A 327 -34.24 46.74 23.17
CA LYS A 327 -34.27 47.63 24.34
C LYS A 327 -34.06 49.09 23.91
N GLY A 328 -32.82 49.54 23.85
CA GLY A 328 -32.50 50.93 23.56
C GLY A 328 -31.05 51.14 23.12
N ILE A 329 -30.79 52.31 22.56
CA ILE A 329 -29.49 52.74 22.07
C ILE A 329 -28.98 53.85 23.00
N ILE A 330 -27.80 53.63 23.61
CA ILE A 330 -27.18 54.54 24.57
C ILE A 330 -25.90 55.10 23.94
N GLY A 331 -25.97 56.35 23.46
CA GLY A 331 -24.82 57.08 22.92
C GLY A 331 -24.07 57.89 23.96
N ARG A 332 -22.83 58.28 23.65
CA ARG A 332 -22.06 59.28 24.40
C ARG A 332 -22.03 60.62 23.66
N PRO A 333 -22.14 61.77 24.35
CA PRO A 333 -21.98 63.08 23.72
C PRO A 333 -20.53 63.27 23.26
N ILE A 334 -20.36 63.57 21.97
CA ILE A 334 -19.07 63.88 21.37
C ILE A 334 -18.75 65.34 21.72
N HIS A 335 -17.63 65.59 22.40
CA HIS A 335 -17.17 66.96 22.65
C HIS A 335 -16.39 67.48 21.43
N GLU A 336 -16.52 68.78 21.11
CA GLU A 336 -15.79 69.42 20.01
C GLU A 336 -14.28 69.12 20.11
N GLY A 337 -13.77 68.35 19.15
CA GLY A 337 -12.35 67.96 19.06
C GLY A 337 -12.06 66.45 19.12
N GLU A 338 -13.05 65.59 19.42
CA GLU A 338 -12.87 64.14 19.30
C GLU A 338 -13.10 63.67 17.84
N GLU A 339 -12.08 63.07 17.23
CA GLU A 339 -12.23 62.40 15.93
C GLU A 339 -13.23 61.24 16.06
N VAL A 340 -14.30 61.31 15.25
CA VAL A 340 -15.19 60.18 15.03
C VAL A 340 -14.38 59.13 14.28
N ALA A 341 -14.20 57.96 14.87
CA ALA A 341 -13.55 56.84 14.21
C ALA A 341 -14.46 56.30 13.09
N THR A 342 -14.51 57.01 11.95
CA THR A 342 -15.08 56.55 10.68
C THR A 342 -14.41 55.27 10.22
#